data_AF-A0A7V1G7H6-F1
#
_entry.id   AF-A0A7V1G7H6-F1
#
_cell.length_a   1.000
_cell.length_b   1.000
_cell.length_c   1.000
_cell.angle_alpha   90.00
_cell.angle_beta   90.00
_cell.angle_gamma   90.00
#
_symmetry.space_group_name_H-M   'P 1'
#
loop_
_entity.id
_entity.type
_entity.pdbx_description
1 polymer ?
#
loop_
_entity_poly.entity_id
_entity_poly.type
_entity_poly.pdbx_seq_one_letter_code
_entity_poly.pdbx_strand_id
1 'polypeptide(L)' 'DTNVLDARFTGRDYDTDLLNDLPAGVDPCGENGEFHTFVYDGPIFKEPLGFERGEVVLREKRFSFCDLLSATVVETKA' A
#
# COMPACT_ATOMS: atom_id res chain seq x y z
N ASP A 1 9.73 0.28 5.96
CA ASP A 1 10.88 -0.22 6.75
C ASP A 1 10.40 -0.47 8.18
N THR A 2 10.40 -1.73 8.65
CA THR A 2 9.86 -2.09 9.97
C THR A 2 10.69 -1.55 11.13
N ASN A 3 11.90 -1.05 10.87
CA ASN A 3 12.69 -0.35 11.87
C ASN A 3 12.25 1.11 12.07
N VAL A 4 11.43 1.65 11.15
CA VAL A 4 10.97 3.05 11.16
C VAL A 4 9.45 3.14 11.35
N LEU A 5 8.69 2.29 10.67
CA LEU A 5 7.23 2.21 10.76
C LEU A 5 6.80 0.76 10.97
N ASP A 6 5.94 0.51 11.96
CA ASP A 6 5.49 -0.83 12.33
C ASP A 6 4.84 -1.60 11.14
N ALA A 7 5.03 -2.91 11.08
CA ALA A 7 4.49 -3.75 10.00
C ALA A 7 2.95 -3.72 9.90
N ARG A 8 2.23 -3.30 10.95
CA ARG A 8 0.77 -3.14 10.94
C ARG A 8 0.26 -2.13 9.90
N PHE A 9 1.15 -1.26 9.38
CA PHE A 9 0.81 -0.30 8.34
C PHE A 9 0.85 -0.89 6.93
N THR A 10 1.52 -2.04 6.75
CA THR A 10 1.68 -2.68 5.44
C THR A 10 0.34 -3.09 4.84
N GLY A 11 0.09 -2.68 3.60
CA GLY A 11 -1.12 -3.05 2.85
C GLY A 11 -2.38 -2.23 3.19
N ARG A 12 -2.31 -1.30 4.16
CA ARG A 12 -3.39 -0.34 4.42
C ARG A 12 -3.56 0.64 3.27
N ASP A 13 -4.77 1.16 3.12
CA ASP A 13 -5.01 2.31 2.25
C ASP A 13 -4.38 3.57 2.82
N TYR A 14 -3.87 4.40 1.92
CA TYR A 14 -3.29 5.69 2.27
C TYR A 14 -4.43 6.72 2.36
N ASP A 15 -5.09 6.75 3.51
CA ASP A 15 -6.25 7.58 3.81
C ASP A 15 -6.10 8.39 5.10
N THR A 16 -7.15 9.12 5.51
CA THR A 16 -7.13 9.92 6.73
C THR A 16 -6.89 9.09 7.99
N ASP A 17 -7.35 7.84 8.03
CA ASP A 17 -7.17 6.97 9.20
C ASP A 17 -5.71 6.52 9.30
N LEU A 18 -5.07 6.17 8.19
CA LEU A 18 -3.63 5.91 8.16
C LEU A 18 -2.85 7.14 8.62
N LEU A 19 -3.18 8.33 8.10
CA LEU A 19 -2.51 9.58 8.46
C LEU A 19 -2.64 9.90 9.96
N ASN A 20 -3.81 9.68 10.54
CA ASN A 20 -4.05 9.86 11.98
C ASN A 20 -3.28 8.85 12.84
N ASP A 21 -3.04 7.64 12.32
CA ASP A 21 -2.32 6.59 13.01
C ASP A 21 -0.79 6.71 12.90
N LEU A 22 -0.26 7.55 11.99
CA LEU A 22 1.18 7.68 11.78
C LEU A 22 1.88 8.17 13.06
N PRO A 23 2.98 7.50 13.50
CA PRO A 23 3.74 7.93 14.65
C PRO A 23 4.37 9.32 14.45
N ALA A 24 4.50 10.07 15.55
CA ALA A 24 5.23 11.33 15.56
C ALA A 24 6.71 11.09 15.18
N GLY A 25 7.08 11.46 13.96
CA GLY A 25 8.43 11.25 13.41
C GLY A 25 8.47 10.46 12.10
N VAL A 26 7.35 9.88 11.67
CA VAL A 26 7.23 9.31 10.32
C VAL A 26 6.73 10.41 9.39
N ASP A 27 7.48 10.68 8.33
CA ASP A 27 7.06 11.65 7.32
C ASP A 27 5.83 11.10 6.55
N PRO A 28 4.70 11.82 6.52
CA PRO A 28 3.53 11.39 5.76
C PRO A 28 3.82 11.19 4.27
N CYS A 29 4.75 11.95 3.69
CA CYS A 29 5.16 11.80 2.29
C CYS A 29 6.14 10.64 2.08
N GLY A 30 6.66 10.00 3.14
CA GLY A 30 7.61 8.89 3.06
C GLY A 30 8.97 9.28 2.47
N GLU A 31 9.37 10.56 2.58
CA GLU A 31 10.56 11.12 1.91
C GLU A 31 11.88 10.47 2.37
N ASN A 32 11.91 9.82 3.54
CA ASN A 32 13.11 9.19 4.10
C ASN A 32 13.11 7.66 3.93
N GLY A 33 12.20 7.12 3.11
CA GLY A 33 12.10 5.68 2.84
C GLY A 33 11.36 4.90 3.94
N GLU A 34 10.55 5.56 4.75
CA GLU A 34 9.75 4.95 5.82
C GLU A 34 8.80 3.87 5.26
N PHE A 35 8.18 4.16 4.12
CA PHE A 35 7.28 3.25 3.40
C PHE A 35 7.19 3.62 1.92
N HIS A 36 6.54 2.76 1.13
CA HIS A 36 6.20 3.02 -0.26
C HIS A 36 4.71 2.81 -0.44
N THR A 37 4.10 3.63 -1.30
CA THR A 37 2.69 3.50 -1.67
C THR A 37 2.57 3.01 -3.11
N PHE A 38 1.40 2.45 -3.42
CA PHE A 38 1.02 2.09 -4.78
C PHE A 38 -0.28 2.80 -5.12
N VAL A 39 -0.24 3.68 -6.12
CA VAL A 39 -1.41 4.46 -6.56
C VAL A 39 -2.19 3.64 -7.57
N TYR A 40 -3.41 3.28 -7.23
CA TYR A 40 -4.29 2.45 -8.06
C TYR A 40 -5.56 3.18 -8.53
N ASP A 41 -5.82 4.40 -8.04
CA ASP A 41 -6.96 5.23 -8.43
C ASP A 41 -6.58 6.72 -8.41
N GLY A 42 -7.27 7.53 -9.20
CA GLY A 42 -7.14 8.98 -9.20
C GLY A 42 -7.67 9.66 -10.48
N PRO A 43 -7.73 11.00 -10.51
CA PRO A 43 -8.40 11.75 -11.58
C PRO A 43 -7.86 11.53 -13.01
N ILE A 44 -6.64 11.02 -13.13
CA ILE A 44 -5.97 10.76 -14.42
C ILE A 44 -6.30 9.35 -14.95
N PHE A 45 -6.74 8.44 -14.08
CA PHE A 45 -7.14 7.09 -14.47
C PHE A 45 -8.52 7.12 -15.15
N LYS A 46 -8.70 6.33 -16.22
CA LYS A 46 -10.03 6.13 -16.84
C LYS A 46 -10.95 5.34 -15.92
N GLU A 47 -10.37 4.36 -15.23
CA GLU A 47 -10.98 3.51 -14.23
C GLU A 47 -9.88 3.08 -13.24
N PRO A 48 -10.22 2.78 -11.97
CA PRO A 48 -9.26 2.27 -11.00
C PRO A 48 -8.62 0.97 -11.48
N LEU A 49 -7.35 0.75 -11.14
CA LEU A 49 -6.69 -0.52 -11.40
C LEU A 49 -7.26 -1.59 -10.46
N GLY A 50 -7.80 -2.66 -11.03
CA GLY A 50 -8.27 -3.83 -10.29
C GLY A 50 -7.12 -4.70 -9.78
N PHE A 51 -7.05 -4.91 -8.48
CA PHE A 51 -6.09 -5.83 -7.84
C PHE A 51 -6.69 -6.44 -6.57
N GLU A 52 -6.05 -7.51 -6.10
CA GLU A 52 -6.31 -8.12 -4.80
C GLU A 52 -5.06 -7.99 -3.94
N ARG A 53 -5.24 -7.74 -2.63
CA ARG A 53 -4.15 -7.79 -1.66
C ARG A 53 -3.80 -9.25 -1.41
N GLY A 54 -2.56 -9.62 -1.70
CA GLY A 54 -1.99 -10.94 -1.45
C GLY A 54 -1.38 -11.04 -0.05
N GLU A 55 -0.34 -11.85 0.06
CA GLU A 55 0.34 -12.11 1.34
C GLU A 55 1.10 -10.88 1.84
N VAL A 56 1.15 -10.74 3.17
CA VAL A 56 2.08 -9.82 3.82
C VAL A 56 3.35 -10.58 4.16
N VAL A 57 4.47 -10.22 3.54
CA VAL A 57 5.76 -10.90 3.67
C VAL A 57 6.81 -9.99 4.30
N LEU A 58 7.56 -10.52 5.27
CA LEU A 58 8.73 -9.84 5.84
C LEU A 58 9.99 -10.35 5.15
N ARG A 59 10.65 -9.48 4.37
CA ARG A 59 11.92 -9.78 3.70
C ARG A 59 13.08 -9.16 4.46
N GLU A 60 14.22 -9.84 4.42
CA GLU A 60 15.48 -9.39 5.05
C GLU A 60 15.35 -9.05 6.54
N LYS A 61 14.30 -9.58 7.19
CA LYS A 61 13.93 -9.25 8.58
C LYS A 61 13.73 -7.74 8.83
N ARG A 62 13.44 -6.96 7.78
CA ARG A 62 13.34 -5.49 7.85
C ARG A 62 12.23 -4.89 7.00
N PHE A 63 11.94 -5.46 5.84
CA PHE A 63 11.00 -4.84 4.92
C PHE A 63 9.73 -5.68 4.83
N SER A 64 8.63 -5.12 5.32
CA SER A 64 7.30 -5.73 5.20
C SER A 64 6.64 -5.24 3.91
N PHE A 65 6.15 -6.17 3.09
CA PHE A 65 5.48 -5.92 1.82
C PHE A 65 4.11 -6.58 1.83
N CYS A 66 3.12 -5.95 1.21
CA CYS A 66 1.87 -6.60 0.81
C CYS A 66 1.97 -6.89 -0.68
N ASP A 67 1.84 -8.15 -1.08
CA ASP A 67 1.75 -8.49 -2.49
C ASP A 67 0.46 -7.89 -3.09
N LEU A 68 0.54 -7.44 -4.34
CA LEU A 68 -0.60 -6.95 -5.11
C LEU A 68 -0.78 -7.86 -6.31
N LEU A 69 -1.87 -8.62 -6.32
CA LEU A 69 -2.19 -9.60 -7.34
C LEU A 69 -3.14 -8.98 -8.36
N SER A 70 -2.86 -9.15 -9.65
CA SER A 70 -3.76 -8.66 -10.69
C SER A 70 -5.14 -9.30 -10.53
N ALA A 71 -6.18 -8.49 -10.41
CA ALA A 71 -7.55 -9.01 -10.48
C ALA A 71 -7.79 -9.47 -11.92
N THR A 72 -8.35 -10.68 -12.08
CA THR A 72 -8.69 -11.18 -13.43
C THR A 72 -9.96 -10.47 -13.88
N VAL A 73 -9.90 -9.74 -15.00
CA VAL A 73 -11.09 -9.18 -15.63
C VAL A 73 -11.93 -10.33 -16.17
N VAL A 74 -13.06 -10.61 -15.54
CA VAL A 74 -14.09 -11.44 -16.16
C VAL A 74 -14.71 -10.59 -17.27
N GLU A 75 -14.41 -10.88 -18.54
CA GLU A 75 -15.11 -10.25 -19.66
C GLU A 75 -16.61 -10.54 -19.52
N THR A 76 -17.38 -9.52 -19.13
CA THR A 76 -18.83 -9.61 -19.20
C THR A 76 -19.20 -9.41 -20.66
N LYS A 77 -19.41 -10.51 -21.40
CA LYS A 77 -20.00 -10.44 -22.74
C LYS A 77 -21.39 -9.81 -22.64
N ALA A 78 -21.56 -8.67 -23.30
CA ALA A 78 -22.87 -8.12 -23.66
C ALA A 78 -23.52 -8.93 -24.79
#